data_AF-A0A4P5YHB4-F1
#
_entry.id   AF-A0A4P5YHB4-F1
#
_cell.length_a   1.000
_cell.length_b   1.000
_cell.length_c   1.000
_cell.angle_alpha   90.00
_cell.angle_beta   90.00
_cell.angle_gamma   90.00
#
_symmetry.space_group_name_H-M   'P 1'
#
loop_
_entity.id
_entity.type
_entity.pdbx_description
1 polymer ?
#
loop_
_entity_poly.entity_id
_entity_poly.type
_entity_poly.pdbx_seq_one_letter_code
_entity_poly.pdbx_strand_id
1 'polypeptide(L)'
;MDEILMEKIKQKIHETISNKEEIRQLIQLLSNIDDSKSFALGIVVGRLYNAFYYQTKRILNREPTKFEFEEFLEFVKSKKSALEDLW
;
A
#
# COMPACT_ATOMS: atom_id res chain seq x y z
N MET A 1 -9.06 -10.48 9.99
CA MET A 1 -7.65 -10.09 10.23
C MET A 1 -7.61 -9.52 11.63
N ASP A 2 -6.53 -9.71 12.38
CA ASP A 2 -6.38 -9.13 13.74
C ASP A 2 -6.68 -7.61 13.72
N GLU A 3 -7.41 -7.11 14.73
CA GLU A 3 -7.86 -5.71 14.76
C GLU A 3 -6.70 -4.72 14.84
N ILE A 4 -5.65 -5.03 15.59
CA ILE A 4 -4.46 -4.19 15.72
C ILE A 4 -3.73 -4.14 14.38
N LEU A 5 -3.61 -5.28 13.72
CA LEU A 5 -3.04 -5.35 12.37
C LEU A 5 -3.88 -4.51 11.39
N MET A 6 -5.20 -4.65 11.39
CA MET A 6 -6.10 -3.88 10.53
C MET A 6 -5.93 -2.37 10.71
N GLU A 7 -5.89 -1.88 11.94
CA GLU A 7 -5.66 -0.45 12.21
C GLU A 7 -4.28 0.02 11.74
N LYS A 8 -3.25 -0.82 11.89
CA LYS A 8 -1.90 -0.51 11.37
C LYS A 8 -1.87 -0.45 9.85
N ILE A 9 -2.60 -1.32 9.16
CA ILE A 9 -2.70 -1.26 7.69
C ILE A 9 -3.46 -0.01 7.26
N LYS A 10 -4.59 0.32 7.91
CA LYS A 10 -5.33 1.57 7.64
C LYS A 10 -4.43 2.80 7.80
N GLN A 11 -3.65 2.86 8.88
CA GLN A 11 -2.68 3.92 9.12
C GLN A 11 -1.67 4.01 7.97
N LYS A 12 -1.10 2.88 7.53
CA LYS A 12 -0.12 2.84 6.43
C LYS A 12 -0.70 3.25 5.08
N ILE A 13 -1.96 2.92 4.80
CA ILE A 13 -2.66 3.44 3.62
C ILE A 13 -2.82 4.96 3.71
N HIS A 14 -3.26 5.47 4.85
CA HIS A 14 -3.44 6.91 5.04
C HIS A 14 -2.11 7.68 4.91
N GLU A 15 -1.03 7.15 5.48
CA GLU A 15 0.33 7.68 5.29
C GLU A 15 0.75 7.66 3.81
N THR A 16 0.44 6.59 3.08
CA THR A 16 0.76 6.48 1.63
C THR A 16 0.00 7.53 0.82
N ILE A 17 -1.27 7.76 1.15
CA ILE A 17 -2.11 8.80 0.52
C ILE A 17 -1.62 10.21 0.88
N SER A 18 -1.20 10.42 2.14
CA SER A 18 -0.76 11.72 2.64
C SER A 18 0.65 12.09 2.18
N ASN A 19 1.56 11.12 2.08
CA ASN A 19 2.95 11.29 1.62
C ASN A 19 3.07 11.21 0.09
N LYS A 20 2.00 11.56 -0.65
CA LYS A 20 1.98 11.53 -2.12
C LYS A 20 3.12 12.31 -2.77
N GLU A 21 3.64 13.34 -2.12
CA GLU A 21 4.74 14.16 -2.64
C GLU A 21 6.08 13.40 -2.71
N GLU A 22 6.40 12.52 -1.75
CA GLU A 22 7.59 11.66 -1.84
C GLU A 22 7.48 10.70 -3.02
N ILE A 23 6.29 10.14 -3.24
CA ILE A 23 6.00 9.25 -4.36
C ILE A 23 6.11 10.00 -5.68
N ARG A 24 5.58 11.24 -5.75
CA ARG A 24 5.70 12.12 -6.92
C ARG A 24 7.15 12.45 -7.25
N GLN A 25 7.97 12.78 -6.25
CA GLN A 25 9.40 13.04 -6.46
C GLN A 25 10.12 11.82 -7.01
N LEU A 26 9.83 10.62 -6.49
CA LEU A 26 10.43 9.38 -6.99
C LEU A 26 10.01 9.08 -8.44
N ILE A 27 8.74 9.29 -8.77
CA ILE A 27 8.25 9.13 -10.14
C ILE A 27 8.88 10.15 -11.07
N GLN A 28 8.94 11.43 -10.68
CA GLN A 28 9.60 12.49 -11.48
C GLN A 28 11.08 12.19 -11.71
N LEU A 29 11.79 11.67 -10.71
CA LEU A 29 13.19 11.27 -10.86
C LEU A 29 13.37 10.17 -11.90
N LEU A 30 12.39 9.27 -12.03
CA LEU A 30 12.42 8.08 -12.89
C LEU A 30 11.54 8.23 -14.14
N SER A 31 10.98 9.42 -14.40
CA SER A 31 10.02 9.63 -15.49
C SER A 31 10.67 9.53 -16.88
N ASN A 32 11.99 9.63 -16.95
CA ASN A 32 12.76 9.34 -18.16
C ASN A 32 12.83 7.84 -18.49
N ILE A 33 12.49 6.97 -17.54
CA ILE A 33 12.37 5.52 -17.71
C ILE A 33 10.91 5.14 -17.98
N ASP A 34 9.98 5.59 -17.12
CA ASP A 34 8.54 5.34 -17.24
C ASP A 34 7.74 6.43 -16.48
N ASP A 35 6.90 7.17 -17.19
CA ASP A 35 6.01 8.21 -16.64
C ASP A 35 4.54 7.76 -16.55
N SER A 36 4.27 6.47 -16.77
CA SER A 36 2.92 5.94 -16.80
C SER A 36 2.26 5.92 -15.41
N LYS A 37 0.92 6.03 -15.39
CA LYS A 37 0.13 5.81 -14.18
C LYS A 37 0.34 4.41 -13.59
N SER A 38 0.65 3.41 -14.44
CA SER A 38 0.94 2.05 -14.02
C SER A 38 2.21 1.97 -13.16
N PHE A 39 3.25 2.72 -13.51
CA PHE A 39 4.48 2.81 -12.71
C PHE A 39 4.20 3.41 -11.33
N ALA A 40 3.46 4.53 -11.30
CA ALA A 40 3.05 5.18 -10.05
C ALA A 40 2.22 4.25 -9.14
N LEU A 41 1.23 3.57 -9.73
CA LEU A 41 0.42 2.56 -9.07
C LEU A 41 1.27 1.41 -8.53
N GLY A 42 2.26 0.94 -9.30
CA GLY A 42 3.18 -0.12 -8.89
C GLY A 42 3.96 0.22 -7.61
N ILE A 43 4.46 1.45 -7.50
CA ILE A 43 5.15 1.94 -6.29
C ILE A 43 4.19 1.90 -5.08
N VAL A 44 2.98 2.42 -5.25
CA VAL A 44 1.97 2.44 -4.17
C VAL A 44 1.59 1.03 -3.75
N VAL A 45 1.23 0.15 -4.68
CA VAL A 45 0.85 -1.24 -4.39
C VAL A 45 2.00 -1.99 -3.71
N GLY A 46 3.25 -1.78 -4.15
CA GLY A 46 4.44 -2.35 -3.53
C GLY A 46 4.63 -1.90 -2.08
N ARG A 47 4.42 -0.61 -1.78
CA ARG A 47 4.47 -0.10 -0.38
C ARG A 47 3.38 -0.73 0.47
N LEU A 48 2.16 -0.86 -0.05
CA LEU A 48 1.04 -1.48 0.68
C LEU A 48 1.29 -2.97 0.97
N TYR A 49 1.76 -3.71 -0.04
CA TYR A 49 2.13 -5.11 0.09
C TYR A 49 3.22 -5.30 1.15
N ASN A 50 4.29 -4.51 1.09
CA ASN A 50 5.36 -4.55 2.09
C ASN A 50 4.87 -4.20 3.49
N ALA A 51 4.00 -3.19 3.62
CA ALA A 51 3.40 -2.83 4.90
C ALA A 51 2.57 -3.98 5.47
N PHE A 52 1.75 -4.63 4.66
CA PHE A 52 0.95 -5.78 5.08
C PHE A 52 1.81 -6.92 5.64
N TYR A 53 2.78 -7.41 4.88
CA TYR A 53 3.64 -8.51 5.32
C TYR A 53 4.47 -8.12 6.55
N TYR A 54 5.08 -6.93 6.54
CA TYR A 54 5.90 -6.47 7.65
C TYR A 54 5.11 -6.31 8.95
N GLN A 55 3.93 -5.67 8.90
CA GLN A 55 3.10 -5.47 10.10
C GLN A 55 2.54 -6.80 10.60
N THR A 56 2.15 -7.71 9.70
CA THR A 56 1.68 -9.04 10.10
C THR A 56 2.76 -9.79 10.86
N LYS A 57 3.97 -9.84 10.31
CA LYS A 57 5.11 -10.48 10.96
C LYS A 57 5.46 -9.84 12.30
N ARG A 58 5.44 -8.50 12.37
CA ARG A 58 5.78 -7.76 13.58
C ARG A 58 4.77 -7.94 14.71
N ILE A 59 3.48 -7.97 14.39
CA ILE A 59 2.39 -7.99 15.39
C ILE A 59 2.05 -9.43 15.79
N LEU A 60 1.95 -10.34 14.82
CA LEU A 60 1.50 -11.72 15.03
C LEU A 60 2.65 -12.73 15.13
N ASN A 61 3.90 -12.29 14.90
CA ASN A 61 5.10 -13.14 14.90
C ASN A 61 5.02 -14.35 13.95
N ARG A 62 4.31 -14.18 12.83
CA ARG A 62 4.17 -15.17 11.75
C ARG A 62 3.88 -14.48 10.41
N GLU A 63 4.01 -15.23 9.33
CA GLU A 63 3.55 -14.78 8.01
C GLU A 63 2.02 -14.70 7.95
N PRO A 64 1.45 -13.84 7.08
CA PRO A 64 0.01 -13.77 6.86
C PRO A 64 -0.55 -15.09 6.33
N THR A 65 -1.74 -15.43 6.81
CA THR A 65 -2.53 -16.53 6.25
C THR A 65 -3.16 -16.10 4.92
N LYS A 66 -3.63 -17.08 4.13
CA LYS A 66 -4.38 -16.82 2.90
C LYS A 66 -5.63 -15.97 3.16
N PHE A 67 -6.36 -16.27 4.23
CA PHE A 67 -7.55 -15.53 4.60
C PHE A 67 -7.26 -14.06 4.93
N GLU A 68 -6.21 -13.78 5.71
CA GLU A 68 -5.80 -12.41 6.00
C GLU A 68 -5.35 -11.65 4.76
N PHE A 69 -4.72 -12.35 3.80
CA PHE A 69 -4.36 -11.75 2.53
C PHE A 69 -5.60 -11.41 1.68
N GLU A 70 -6.61 -12.27 1.66
CA GLU A 70 -7.89 -12.00 0.99
C GLU A 70 -8.61 -10.78 1.60
N GLU A 71 -8.63 -10.68 2.93
CA GLU A 71 -9.17 -9.50 3.63
C GLU A 71 -8.37 -8.22 3.30
N PHE A 72 -7.04 -8.33 3.19
CA PHE A 72 -6.20 -7.23 2.72
C PHE A 72 -6.55 -6.80 1.29
N LEU A 73 -6.78 -7.74 0.38
CA LEU A 73 -7.17 -7.43 -1.00
C LEU A 73 -8.52 -6.70 -1.07
N GLU A 74 -9.53 -7.16 -0.35
CA GLU A 74 -10.83 -6.47 -0.28
C GLU A 74 -10.69 -5.08 0.34
N PHE A 75 -9.82 -4.94 1.36
CA PHE A 75 -9.53 -3.63 1.92
C PHE A 75 -8.87 -2.68 0.91
N VAL A 76 -7.83 -3.11 0.17
CA VAL A 76 -7.17 -2.29 -0.86
C VAL A 76 -8.16 -1.91 -1.96
N LYS A 77 -9.00 -2.86 -2.40
CA LYS A 77 -10.07 -2.65 -3.38
C LYS A 77 -11.07 -1.58 -2.92
N SER A 78 -11.43 -1.55 -1.64
CA SER A 78 -12.28 -0.49 -1.07
C SER A 78 -11.65 0.91 -1.14
N LYS A 79 -10.32 0.99 -1.29
CA LYS A 79 -9.55 2.24 -1.42
C LYS A 79 -9.14 2.56 -2.84
N LYS A 80 -9.54 1.75 -3.83
CA LYS A 80 -9.10 1.88 -5.22
C LYS A 80 -9.26 3.29 -5.79
N SER A 81 -10.43 3.91 -5.66
CA SER A 81 -10.67 5.28 -6.16
C SER A 81 -9.74 6.30 -5.50
N ALA A 82 -9.55 6.24 -4.18
CA ALA A 82 -8.64 7.15 -3.48
C ALA A 82 -7.18 6.96 -3.90
N LEU A 83 -6.80 5.74 -4.30
CA LEU A 83 -5.48 5.48 -4.87
C LEU A 83 -5.40 6.03 -6.31
N GLU A 84 -6.42 5.79 -7.14
CA GLU A 84 -6.48 6.32 -8.51
C GLU A 84 -6.41 7.85 -8.58
N ASP A 85 -6.89 8.55 -7.54
CA ASP A 85 -6.86 10.01 -7.43
C ASP A 85 -5.52 10.58 -6.92
N LEU A 86 -4.51 9.75 -6.65
CA LEU A 86 -3.18 10.23 -6.23
C LEU A 86 -2.40 10.91 -7.37
N TRP A 87 -2.79 10.67 -8.62
CA TRP A 87 -2.10 11.06 -9.86
C TRP A 87 -3.00 11.70 -10.93
#